data_AF-A0A2V6N9Q1-F1
#
_entry.id   AF-A0A2V6N9Q1-F1
#
_cell.length_a   1.000
_cell.length_b   1.000
_cell.length_c   1.000
_cell.angle_alpha   90.00
_cell.angle_beta   90.00
_cell.angle_gamma   90.00
#
_symmetry.space_group_name_H-M   'P 1'
#
loop_
_entity.id
_entity.type
_entity.pdbx_description
1 polymer ?
#
loop_
_entity_poly.entity_id
_entity_poly.type
_entity_poly.pdbx_seq_one_letter_code
_entity_poly.pdbx_strand_id
1 'polypeptide(L)'
;MRVEVEKQPDSVSTLQIELPPEQVAKEWNAIADSFARHAKIPGYRPGKAPRRVIEAKFKKEIQEELTKKLVSKSYRDAVAEKQLRVVSLTNLEDVNIGDDKTM
;
A
#
# COMPACT_ATOMS: atom_id res chain seq x y z
N MET A 1 12.89 -4.53 -1.75
CA MET A 1 12.49 -3.81 -0.53
C MET A 1 13.77 -3.44 0.19
N ARG A 2 13.94 -2.17 0.55
CA ARG A 2 15.07 -1.68 1.34
C ARG A 2 14.54 -1.20 2.67
N VAL A 3 15.18 -1.62 3.76
CA VAL A 3 14.79 -1.27 5.12
C VAL A 3 15.99 -0.68 5.84
N GLU A 4 15.89 0.60 6.18
CA GLU A 4 16.90 1.33 6.95
C GLU A 4 16.37 1.62 8.35
N VAL A 5 17.23 1.42 9.34
CA VAL A 5 16.90 1.60 10.76
C VAL A 5 17.89 2.60 11.33
N GLU A 6 17.39 3.78 11.68
CA GLU A 6 18.16 4.79 12.39
C GLU A 6 17.80 4.77 13.87
N LYS A 7 18.81 4.61 14.74
CA LYS A 7 18.60 4.58 16.20
C LYS A 7 18.74 5.99 16.76
N GLN A 8 17.74 6.42 17.50
CA GLN A 8 17.71 7.71 18.19
C GLN A 8 17.92 7.52 19.71
N PRO A 9 18.31 8.58 20.44
CA PRO A 9 18.28 8.56 21.90
C PRO A 9 16.86 8.24 22.43
N ASP A 10 16.76 7.78 23.67
CA ASP A 10 15.50 7.38 24.34
C ASP A 10 14.83 6.09 23.84
N SER A 11 15.60 5.15 23.27
CA SER A 11 15.08 3.87 22.73
C SER A 11 14.08 4.02 21.59
N VAL A 12 14.10 5.17 20.91
CA VAL A 12 13.34 5.42 19.69
C VAL A 12 14.17 4.96 18.49
N SER A 13 13.53 4.36 17.49
CA SER A 13 14.20 4.00 16.23
C SER A 13 13.30 4.37 15.07
N THR A 14 13.87 5.09 14.11
CA THR A 14 13.20 5.48 12.87
C THR A 14 13.41 4.38 11.84
N LEU A 15 12.32 3.93 11.23
CA LEU A 15 12.31 2.86 10.25
C LEU A 15 11.93 3.44 8.88
N GLN A 16 12.87 3.48 7.96
CA GLN A 16 12.62 3.86 6.57
C GLN A 16 12.46 2.60 5.73
N ILE A 17 11.35 2.51 4.99
CA ILE A 17 11.03 1.35 4.16
C ILE A 17 10.79 1.82 2.73
N GLU A 18 11.65 1.38 1.81
CA GLU A 18 11.46 1.58 0.38
C GLU A 18 10.93 0.29 -0.26
N LEU A 19 9.80 0.41 -0.95
CA LEU A 19 9.15 -0.70 -1.65
C LEU A 19 9.41 -0.61 -3.16
N PRO A 20 9.69 -1.73 -3.83
CA PRO A 20 9.85 -1.72 -5.28
C PRO A 20 8.50 -1.49 -5.97
N PRO A 21 8.48 -0.76 -7.10
CA PRO A 21 7.24 -0.41 -7.81
C PRO A 21 6.47 -1.64 -8.30
N GLU A 22 7.17 -2.73 -8.62
CA GLU A 22 6.55 -4.00 -9.04
C GLU A 22 5.63 -4.59 -7.95
N GLN A 23 6.04 -4.51 -6.69
CA GLN A 23 5.26 -5.02 -5.57
C GLN A 23 4.02 -4.15 -5.33
N VAL A 24 4.17 -2.83 -5.47
CA VAL A 24 3.07 -1.86 -5.41
C VAL A 24 2.07 -2.12 -6.52
N ALA A 25 2.53 -2.29 -7.76
CA ALA A 25 1.68 -2.56 -8.92
C ALA A 25 0.94 -3.90 -8.80
N LYS A 26 1.57 -4.93 -8.24
CA LYS A 26 0.93 -6.23 -7.99
C LYS A 26 -0.21 -6.12 -6.96
N GLU A 27 0.03 -5.43 -5.84
CA GLU A 27 -1.00 -5.20 -4.82
C GLU A 27 -2.11 -4.30 -5.37
N TRP A 28 -1.78 -3.27 -6.16
CA TRP A 28 -2.76 -2.43 -6.86
C TRP A 28 -3.70 -3.27 -7.73
N ASN A 29 -3.13 -4.12 -8.59
CA ASN A 29 -3.92 -4.97 -9.49
C ASN A 29 -4.81 -5.95 -8.70
N ALA A 30 -4.30 -6.52 -7.61
CA ALA A 30 -5.08 -7.43 -6.76
C ALA A 30 -6.27 -6.71 -6.09
N ILE A 31 -6.05 -5.48 -5.60
CA ILE A 31 -7.11 -4.64 -5.01
C ILE A 31 -8.11 -4.25 -6.09
N ALA A 32 -7.64 -3.73 -7.23
CA ALA A 32 -8.49 -3.36 -8.36
C ALA A 32 -9.35 -4.52 -8.86
N ASP A 33 -8.81 -5.75 -8.92
CA ASP A 33 -9.58 -6.95 -9.29
C ASP A 33 -10.61 -7.35 -8.23
N SER A 34 -10.30 -7.16 -6.94
CA SER A 34 -11.25 -7.37 -5.85
C SER A 34 -12.42 -6.38 -5.94
N PHE A 35 -12.11 -5.10 -6.16
CA PHE A 35 -13.11 -4.06 -6.41
C PHE A 35 -13.90 -4.38 -7.67
N ALA A 36 -13.27 -4.81 -8.76
CA ALA A 36 -13.94 -5.17 -10.01
C ALA A 36 -15.05 -6.21 -9.80
N ARG A 37 -14.80 -7.22 -8.95
CA ARG A 37 -15.76 -8.29 -8.66
C ARG A 37 -16.99 -7.80 -7.88
N HIS A 38 -16.82 -6.82 -7.00
CA HIS A 38 -17.88 -6.35 -6.10
C HIS A 38 -18.51 -5.03 -6.55
N ALA A 39 -17.87 -4.28 -7.44
CA ALA A 39 -18.29 -2.96 -7.88
C ALA A 39 -19.60 -3.03 -8.68
N LYS A 40 -20.59 -2.28 -8.21
CA LYS A 40 -21.83 -1.99 -8.93
C LYS A 40 -21.63 -0.71 -9.73
N ILE A 41 -21.29 -0.84 -11.01
CA ILE A 41 -21.12 0.30 -11.91
C ILE A 41 -22.39 0.45 -12.76
N PRO A 42 -23.07 1.61 -12.74
CA PRO A 42 -24.21 1.86 -13.62
C PRO A 42 -23.85 1.59 -15.08
N GLY A 43 -24.69 0.84 -15.78
CA GLY A 43 -24.47 0.44 -17.18
C GLY A 43 -23.69 -0.87 -17.37
N TYR A 44 -23.09 -1.44 -16.31
CA TYR A 44 -22.42 -2.73 -16.38
C TYR A 44 -23.06 -3.75 -15.45
N ARG A 45 -23.13 -5.00 -15.92
CA ARG A 45 -23.46 -6.12 -15.02
C ARG A 45 -22.38 -6.19 -13.93
N PRO A 46 -22.75 -6.37 -12.64
CA PRO A 46 -21.78 -6.49 -11.55
C PRO A 46 -20.67 -7.50 -11.90
N GLY A 47 -19.42 -7.12 -11.66
CA GLY A 47 -18.26 -7.95 -11.99
C GLY A 47 -17.78 -7.92 -13.44
N LYS A 48 -18.48 -7.21 -14.35
CA LYS A 48 -18.18 -7.19 -15.79
C LYS A 48 -17.81 -5.81 -16.32
N ALA A 49 -17.54 -4.85 -15.45
CA ALA A 49 -17.06 -3.54 -15.87
C ALA A 49 -15.59 -3.61 -16.34
N PRO A 50 -15.20 -2.86 -17.39
CA PRO A 50 -13.82 -2.73 -17.82
C PRO A 50 -12.94 -2.10 -16.73
N ARG A 51 -11.69 -2.56 -16.62
CA ARG A 51 -10.71 -2.06 -15.64
C ARG A 51 -10.55 -0.55 -15.65
N ARG A 52 -10.51 0.08 -16.83
CA ARG A 52 -10.40 1.54 -16.97
C ARG A 52 -11.51 2.31 -16.25
N VAL A 53 -12.74 1.80 -16.28
CA VAL A 53 -13.89 2.46 -15.64
C VAL A 53 -13.84 2.27 -14.12
N ILE A 54 -13.40 1.09 -13.67
CA ILE A 54 -13.23 0.78 -12.25
C ILE A 54 -12.11 1.64 -11.67
N GLU A 55 -10.95 1.69 -12.32
CA GLU A 55 -9.83 2.53 -11.88
C GLU A 55 -10.22 4.01 -11.84
N ALA A 56 -10.92 4.53 -12.86
CA ALA A 56 -11.35 5.92 -12.85
C ALA A 56 -12.33 6.24 -11.70
N LYS A 57 -13.27 5.33 -11.42
CA LYS A 57 -14.31 5.56 -10.40
C LYS A 57 -13.83 5.28 -8.98
N PHE A 58 -13.04 4.24 -8.80
CA PHE A 58 -12.57 3.75 -7.51
C PHE A 58 -11.10 4.10 -7.24
N LYS A 59 -10.48 5.02 -8.03
CA LYS A 59 -9.05 5.39 -7.86
C LYS A 59 -8.71 5.71 -6.41
N LYS A 60 -9.52 6.56 -5.77
CA LYS A 60 -9.30 7.00 -4.38
C LYS A 60 -9.42 5.85 -3.39
N GLU A 61 -10.49 5.04 -3.48
CA GLU A 61 -10.68 3.89 -2.61
C GLU A 61 -9.56 2.84 -2.77
N ILE A 62 -9.14 2.59 -4.01
CA ILE A 62 -8.02 1.68 -4.30
C ILE A 62 -6.72 2.24 -3.74
N GLN A 63 -6.45 3.54 -3.87
CA GLN A 63 -5.27 4.18 -3.28
C GLN A 63 -5.28 4.10 -1.75
N GLU A 64 -6.40 4.38 -1.10
CA GLU A 64 -6.50 4.30 0.36
C GLU A 64 -6.30 2.87 0.89
N GLU A 65 -6.95 1.89 0.27
CA GLU A 65 -6.78 0.48 0.62
C GLU A 65 -5.36 -0.01 0.34
N LEU A 66 -4.77 0.40 -0.78
CA LEU A 66 -3.38 0.08 -1.11
C LEU A 66 -2.44 0.63 -0.04
N THR A 67 -2.57 1.90 0.32
CA THR A 67 -1.75 2.55 1.34
C THR A 67 -1.84 1.81 2.67
N LYS A 68 -3.05 1.56 3.18
CA LYS A 68 -3.25 0.83 4.43
C LYS A 68 -2.60 -0.55 4.41
N LYS A 69 -2.79 -1.28 3.31
CA LYS A 69 -2.30 -2.64 3.17
C LYS A 69 -0.78 -2.69 3.01
N LEU A 70 -0.20 -1.80 2.21
CA LEU A 70 1.23 -1.69 2.02
C LEU A 70 1.92 -1.28 3.31
N VAL A 71 1.44 -0.25 4.01
CA VAL A 71 1.98 0.15 5.32
C VAL A 71 1.99 -1.03 6.28
N SER A 72 0.84 -1.70 6.44
CA SER A 72 0.71 -2.81 7.38
C SER A 72 1.63 -3.99 7.03
N LYS A 73 1.73 -4.33 5.74
CA LYS A 73 2.56 -5.44 5.26
C LYS A 73 4.03 -5.11 5.40
N SER A 74 4.44 -3.95 4.92
CA SER A 74 5.84 -3.51 4.90
C SER A 74 6.38 -3.33 6.31
N TYR A 75 5.55 -2.81 7.22
CA TYR A 75 5.89 -2.75 8.64
C TYR A 75 6.16 -4.14 9.22
N ARG A 76 5.24 -5.10 9.00
CA ARG A 76 5.44 -6.48 9.50
C ARG A 76 6.68 -7.12 8.89
N ASP A 77 6.88 -6.98 7.60
CA ASP A 77 8.02 -7.55 6.87
C ASP A 77 9.34 -6.95 7.39
N ALA A 78 9.40 -5.62 7.59
CA ALA A 78 10.58 -4.93 8.10
C ALA A 78 10.89 -5.29 9.56
N VAL A 79 9.87 -5.42 10.42
CA VAL A 79 10.03 -5.86 11.81
C VAL A 79 10.53 -7.30 11.87
N ALA A 80 10.00 -8.18 11.01
CA ALA A 80 10.43 -9.57 10.93
C ALA A 80 11.88 -9.69 10.41
N GLU A 81 12.23 -8.94 9.37
CA GLU A 81 13.57 -8.95 8.75
C GLU A 81 14.66 -8.46 9.70
N LYS A 82 14.37 -7.42 10.49
CA LYS A 82 15.31 -6.87 11.48
C LYS A 82 15.16 -7.47 12.88
N GLN A 83 14.26 -8.45 13.05
CA GLN A 83 13.90 -9.08 14.32
C GLN A 83 13.70 -8.08 15.47
N LEU A 84 13.07 -6.94 15.16
CA LEU A 84 12.89 -5.87 16.13
C LEU A 84 11.75 -6.21 17.09
N ARG A 85 11.99 -6.03 18.39
CA ARG A 85 10.92 -6.05 19.40
C ARG A 85 10.34 -4.64 19.54
N VAL A 86 9.41 -4.30 18.65
CA VAL A 86 8.74 -3.00 18.67
C VAL A 86 7.68 -2.97 19.78
N VAL A 87 7.79 -2.01 20.68
CA VAL A 87 6.87 -1.86 21.82
C VAL A 87 5.63 -1.03 21.44
N SER A 88 5.83 0.05 20.68
CA SER A 88 4.75 0.89 20.16
C SER A 88 5.19 1.60 18.89
N LEU A 89 4.23 1.93 18.03
CA LEU A 89 4.42 2.71 16.81
C LEU A 89 3.97 4.13 17.13
N THR A 90 4.91 5.05 17.28
CA THR A 90 4.61 6.39 17.81
C THR A 90 4.16 7.34 16.70
N ASN A 91 4.91 7.40 15.60
CA ASN A 91 4.65 8.29 14.48
C ASN A 91 4.76 7.54 13.15
N LEU A 92 3.87 7.87 12.22
CA LEU A 92 3.93 7.43 10.83
C LEU A 92 4.16 8.68 9.99
N GLU A 93 5.40 8.89 9.57
CA GLU A 93 5.80 10.03 8.76
C GLU A 93 5.62 9.70 7.28
N ASP A 94 5.13 10.70 6.53
CA ASP A 94 4.83 10.75 5.10
C ASP A 94 4.88 9.44 4.30
N VAL A 95 3.69 8.92 3.93
CA VAL A 95 3.59 7.83 2.96
C VAL A 95 3.58 8.40 1.54
N ASN A 96 4.75 8.47 0.94
CA ASN A 96 4.91 8.95 -0.44
C ASN A 96 4.85 7.77 -1.43
N ILE A 97 3.68 7.49 -1.96
CA ILE A 97 3.51 6.54 -3.06
C ILE A 97 3.60 7.34 -4.35
N GLY A 98 4.76 7.29 -5.00
CA GLY A 98 4.94 7.85 -6.33
C GLY A 98 3.92 7.23 -7.28
N ASP A 99 3.02 8.06 -7.81
CA ASP A 99 1.97 7.66 -8.76
C ASP A 99 2.62 7.46 -10.15
N ASP A 100 3.57 6.53 -10.27
CA ASP A 100 4.30 6.21 -11.51
C ASP A 100 3.43 5.38 -12.49
N LYS A 101 2.16 5.79 -12.61
CA LYS A 101 1.23 5.40 -13.66
C LYS A 101 0.74 6.60 -14.48
N THR A 102 1.37 7.76 -14.33
CA THR A 102 1.18 8.89 -15.26
C THR A 102 2.28 8.89 -16.33
N MET A 103 2.16 8.00 -17.31
CA MET A 103 2.46 8.30 -18.73
C MET A 103 1.64 7.38 -19.63
#